data_AF-A0AAD7MG24-F1
#
_entry.id   AF-A0AAD7MG24-F1
#
_cell.length_a   1.000
_cell.length_b   1.000
_cell.length_c   1.000
_cell.angle_alpha   90.00
_cell.angle_beta   90.00
_cell.angle_gamma   90.00
#
_symmetry.space_group_name_H-M   'P 1'
#
loop_
_entity.id
_entity.type
_entity.pdbx_description
1 polymer ?
#
loop_
_entity_poly.entity_id
_entity_poly.type
_entity_poly.pdbx_seq_one_letter_code
_entity_poly.pdbx_strand_id
1 'polypeptide(L)'
;PSREIKAALPLWHSFGENRSITQLNNKNQCKCLRINHSAHTIGDAVKIAERLEKGNHSPHRNCGCIDCTFDRDIRGCLNPHSCATAALRRFDELLPKWDP
;
A
#
# COMPACT_ATOMS: atom_id res chain seq x y z
N PRO A 1 -20.50 -8.39 -1.05
CA PRO A 1 -19.66 -8.40 0.18
C PRO A 1 -19.54 -6.99 0.78
N SER A 2 -19.67 -6.84 2.11
CA SER A 2 -19.49 -5.54 2.76
C SER A 2 -18.04 -5.06 2.69
N ARG A 3 -17.79 -3.74 2.81
CA ARG A 3 -16.43 -3.17 2.72
C ARG A 3 -15.53 -3.69 3.84
N GLU A 4 -16.09 -3.97 5.01
CA GLU A 4 -15.33 -4.48 6.16
C GLU A 4 -14.75 -5.87 5.87
N ILE A 5 -15.52 -6.74 5.22
CA ILE A 5 -15.05 -8.08 4.84
C ILE A 5 -13.91 -7.98 3.82
N LYS A 6 -14.01 -7.06 2.85
CA LYS A 6 -12.95 -6.84 1.86
C LYS A 6 -11.68 -6.28 2.50
N ALA A 7 -11.80 -5.41 3.51
CA ALA A 7 -10.65 -4.84 4.21
C ALA A 7 -9.82 -5.90 4.96
N ALA A 8 -10.45 -6.97 5.46
CA ALA A 8 -9.76 -8.05 6.17
C ALA A 8 -9.00 -9.03 5.27
N LEU A 9 -9.15 -8.94 3.94
CA LEU A 9 -8.51 -9.87 3.02
C LEU A 9 -6.98 -9.66 2.96
N PRO A 10 -6.19 -10.74 2.76
CA PRO A 10 -4.74 -10.60 2.64
C PRO A 10 -4.34 -9.80 1.40
N LEU A 11 -3.49 -8.79 1.59
CA LEU A 11 -3.00 -7.92 0.52
C LEU A 11 -2.08 -8.65 -0.47
N TRP A 12 -1.32 -9.64 0.02
CA TRP A 12 -0.26 -10.30 -0.74
C TRP A 12 -0.69 -11.64 -1.34
N HIS A 13 -1.98 -11.99 -1.27
CA HIS A 13 -2.44 -13.26 -1.77
C HIS A 13 -2.18 -13.37 -3.28
N SER A 14 -1.42 -14.39 -3.68
CA SER A 14 -1.18 -14.73 -5.07
C SER A 14 -2.44 -15.39 -5.64
N PHE A 15 -3.33 -14.63 -6.28
CA PHE A 15 -4.37 -15.25 -7.11
C PHE A 15 -3.68 -15.92 -8.30
N GLY A 16 -3.65 -17.26 -8.27
CA GLY A 16 -3.22 -18.21 -9.31
C GLY A 16 -2.34 -17.64 -10.43
N GLU A 17 -1.06 -18.02 -10.42
CA GLU A 17 -0.13 -17.96 -11.57
C GLU A 17 0.01 -16.62 -12.31
N ASN A 18 -0.46 -15.52 -11.74
CA ASN A 18 -0.36 -14.23 -12.41
C ASN A 18 1.04 -13.63 -12.20
N ARG A 19 1.96 -13.92 -13.14
CA ARG A 19 3.36 -13.44 -13.12
C ARG A 19 3.50 -11.94 -12.84
N SER A 20 2.52 -11.13 -13.26
CA SER A 20 2.52 -9.68 -13.00
C SER A 20 2.43 -9.35 -11.50
N ILE A 21 1.60 -10.08 -10.74
CA ILE A 21 1.43 -9.91 -9.29
C ILE A 21 2.73 -10.27 -8.57
N THR A 22 3.38 -11.36 -8.96
CA THR A 22 4.66 -11.76 -8.39
C THR A 22 5.75 -10.71 -8.64
N GLN A 23 5.82 -10.15 -9.85
CA GLN A 23 6.77 -9.07 -10.19
C GLN A 23 6.52 -7.78 -9.39
N LEU A 24 5.26 -7.42 -9.18
CA LEU A 24 4.89 -6.26 -8.37
C LEU A 24 5.29 -6.44 -6.90
N ASN A 25 5.07 -7.63 -6.34
CA ASN A 25 5.46 -7.95 -4.96
C ASN A 25 6.97 -7.81 -4.72
N ASN A 26 7.79 -8.02 -5.75
CA ASN A 26 9.25 -7.95 -5.63
C ASN A 26 9.82 -6.53 -5.68
N LYS A 27 9.01 -5.52 -6.02
CA LYS A 27 9.44 -4.12 -6.00
C LYS A 27 9.83 -3.68 -4.60
N ASN A 28 10.82 -2.80 -4.50
CA ASN A 28 11.33 -2.30 -3.22
C ASN A 28 10.23 -1.69 -2.34
N GLN A 29 9.28 -0.98 -2.95
CA GLN A 29 8.12 -0.43 -2.26
C GLN A 29 7.23 -1.52 -1.65
N CYS A 30 7.00 -2.63 -2.36
CA CYS A 30 6.20 -3.75 -1.87
C CYS A 30 6.92 -4.55 -0.77
N LYS A 31 8.25 -4.61 -0.81
CA LYS A 31 9.05 -5.11 0.32
C LYS A 31 8.93 -4.19 1.54
N CYS A 32 9.11 -2.89 1.33
CA CYS A 32 8.97 -1.86 2.37
C CYS A 32 7.57 -1.89 3.01
N LEU A 33 6.51 -1.98 2.19
CA LEU A 33 5.13 -2.09 2.68
C LEU A 33 4.94 -3.29 3.63
N ARG A 34 5.57 -4.43 3.34
CA ARG A 34 5.50 -5.62 4.21
C ARG A 34 6.31 -5.49 5.49
N ILE A 35 7.54 -4.98 5.36
CA ILE A 35 8.53 -5.04 6.44
C ILE A 35 8.42 -3.81 7.34
N ASN A 36 8.39 -2.62 6.75
CA ASN A 36 8.46 -1.36 7.48
C ASN A 36 7.07 -0.83 7.82
N HIS A 37 6.11 -0.95 6.90
CA HIS A 37 4.74 -0.47 7.12
C HIS A 37 3.79 -1.54 7.68
N SER A 38 4.23 -2.80 7.76
CA SER A 38 3.42 -3.93 8.24
C SER A 38 2.05 -4.04 7.55
N ALA A 39 1.98 -3.72 6.27
CA ALA A 39 0.75 -3.82 5.49
C ALA A 39 0.48 -5.29 5.17
N HIS A 40 -0.51 -5.91 5.81
CA HIS A 40 -0.84 -7.33 5.60
C HIS A 40 -2.20 -7.52 4.94
N THR A 41 -3.11 -6.56 5.13
CA THR A 41 -4.48 -6.61 4.65
C THR A 41 -4.77 -5.53 3.63
N ILE A 42 -5.86 -5.68 2.88
CA ILE A 42 -6.36 -4.63 1.98
C ILE A 42 -6.65 -3.35 2.77
N GLY A 43 -7.22 -3.47 3.98
CA GLY A 43 -7.47 -2.34 4.86
C GLY A 43 -6.20 -1.56 5.22
N ASP A 44 -5.09 -2.25 5.44
CA ASP A 44 -3.80 -1.59 5.68
C ASP A 44 -3.33 -0.80 4.46
N ALA A 45 -3.45 -1.37 3.26
CA ALA A 45 -3.08 -0.68 2.02
C ALA A 45 -3.91 0.58 1.80
N VAL A 46 -5.23 0.50 2.04
CA VAL A 46 -6.14 1.64 1.92
C VAL A 46 -5.75 2.74 2.92
N LYS A 47 -5.57 2.41 4.21
CA LYS A 47 -5.14 3.39 5.22
C LYS A 47 -3.82 4.07 4.87
N ILE A 48 -2.87 3.33 4.29
CA ILE A 48 -1.60 3.91 3.85
C ILE A 48 -1.83 4.85 2.65
N ALA A 49 -2.69 4.47 1.70
CA ALA A 49 -3.01 5.23 0.49
C ALA A 49 -3.85 6.49 0.75
N GLU A 50 -4.70 6.50 1.78
CA GLU A 50 -5.55 7.65 2.15
C GLU A 50 -4.77 8.97 2.28
N ARG A 51 -3.49 8.92 2.69
CA ARG A 51 -2.65 10.12 2.77
C ARG A 51 -2.49 10.83 1.43
N LEU A 52 -2.59 10.12 0.30
CA LEU A 52 -2.40 10.70 -1.03
C LEU A 52 -3.48 11.74 -1.36
N GLU A 53 -4.65 11.64 -0.73
CA GLU A 53 -5.77 12.56 -0.90
C GLU A 53 -5.80 13.67 0.16
N LYS A 54 -4.94 13.60 1.19
CA LYS A 54 -4.87 14.63 2.22
C LYS A 54 -4.27 15.91 1.64
N GLY A 55 -4.91 17.06 1.88
CA GLY A 55 -4.45 18.35 1.36
C GLY A 55 -3.08 18.81 1.87
N ASN A 56 -2.55 18.21 2.94
CA ASN A 56 -1.21 18.48 3.46
C ASN A 56 -0.13 17.51 2.92
N HIS A 57 -0.49 16.56 2.07
CA HIS A 57 0.43 15.63 1.45
C HIS A 57 1.03 16.24 0.17
N SER A 58 2.26 15.86 -0.14
CA SER A 58 2.97 16.32 -1.34
C SER A 58 3.61 15.13 -2.04
N PRO A 59 3.56 15.06 -3.39
CA PRO A 59 3.97 13.86 -4.15
C PRO A 59 5.49 13.75 -4.31
N HIS A 60 6.23 13.74 -3.20
CA HIS A 60 7.68 13.56 -3.18
C HIS A 60 8.16 12.81 -1.93
N ARG A 61 9.37 12.24 -2.01
CA ARG A 61 9.95 11.38 -0.95
C ARG A 61 10.05 12.05 0.42
N ASN A 62 10.26 13.36 0.44
CA ASN A 62 10.47 14.16 1.66
C ASN A 62 9.21 14.93 2.09
N CYS A 63 8.00 14.43 1.80
CA CYS A 63 6.78 15.10 2.25
C CYS A 63 6.80 15.33 3.77
N GLY A 64 6.45 16.53 4.20
CA GLY A 64 6.45 16.95 5.61
C GLY A 64 5.19 16.57 6.39
N CYS A 65 4.22 15.89 5.77
CA CYS A 65 3.00 15.49 6.47
C CYS A 65 3.32 14.48 7.59
N ILE A 66 2.43 14.40 8.58
CA ILE A 66 2.66 13.61 9.80
C ILE A 66 2.91 12.14 9.48
N ASP A 67 2.18 11.58 8.51
CA ASP A 67 2.28 10.17 8.14
C ASP A 67 3.61 9.87 7.43
N CYS A 68 4.06 10.76 6.54
CA CYS A 68 5.33 10.59 5.83
C CYS A 68 6.53 10.80 6.75
N THR A 69 6.44 11.75 7.68
CA THR A 69 7.49 11.97 8.68
C THR A 69 7.59 10.78 9.63
N PHE A 70 6.47 10.28 10.15
CA PHE A 70 6.44 9.07 10.97
C PHE A 70 7.04 7.87 10.25
N ASP A 71 6.69 7.66 8.97
CA ASP A 71 7.21 6.54 8.20
C ASP A 71 8.73 6.60 8.00
N ARG A 72 9.29 7.79 7.78
CA ARG A 72 10.76 7.94 7.69
C ARG A 72 11.43 7.72 9.04
N ASP A 73 10.94 8.41 10.06
CA ASP A 73 11.68 8.59 11.31
C ASP A 73 11.52 7.36 12.22
N ILE A 74 10.35 6.71 12.19
CA ILE A 74 10.01 5.60 13.08
C ILE A 74 10.06 4.25 12.35
N ARG A 75 9.59 4.20 11.09
CA ARG A 75 9.54 2.94 10.31
C ARG A 75 10.73 2.72 9.39
N GLY A 76 11.66 3.68 9.30
CA GLY A 76 12.84 3.57 8.42
C GLY A 76 12.49 3.54 6.93
N CYS A 77 11.31 4.03 6.53
CA CYS A 77 10.92 4.11 5.13
C CYS A 77 11.64 5.26 4.43
N LEU A 78 12.40 4.97 3.37
CA LEU A 78 13.16 6.00 2.64
C LEU A 78 12.31 6.81 1.64
N ASN A 79 11.12 6.31 1.29
CA ASN A 79 10.23 6.99 0.34
C ASN A 79 8.75 6.67 0.61
N PRO A 80 8.14 7.34 1.61
CA PRO A 80 6.76 7.09 2.01
C PRO A 80 5.75 7.34 0.88
N HIS A 81 5.95 8.38 0.06
CA HIS A 81 5.08 8.65 -1.08
C HIS A 81 5.05 7.48 -2.06
N SER A 82 6.22 6.95 -2.43
CA SER A 82 6.30 5.81 -3.35
C SER A 82 5.66 4.55 -2.76
N CYS A 83 5.73 4.34 -1.44
CA CYS A 83 5.05 3.23 -0.77
C CYS A 83 3.53 3.41 -0.78
N ALA A 84 3.03 4.62 -0.51
CA ALA A 84 1.60 4.90 -0.57
C ALA A 84 1.02 4.74 -1.98
N THR A 85 1.72 5.20 -3.02
CA THR A 85 1.32 4.97 -4.41
C THR A 85 1.34 3.48 -4.78
N ALA A 86 2.32 2.73 -4.28
CA ALA A 86 2.37 1.28 -4.49
C ALA A 86 1.21 0.56 -3.79
N ALA A 87 0.81 1.01 -2.60
CA ALA A 87 -0.34 0.47 -1.87
C ALA A 87 -1.65 0.71 -2.63
N LEU A 88 -1.88 1.94 -3.11
CA LEU A 88 -3.04 2.29 -3.92
C LEU A 88 -3.12 1.44 -5.19
N ARG A 89 -2.02 1.38 -5.94
CA ARG A 89 -1.95 0.55 -7.15
C ARG A 89 -2.28 -0.92 -6.89
N ARG A 90 -1.85 -1.46 -5.74
CA ARG A 90 -2.13 -2.84 -5.38
C ARG A 90 -3.59 -3.08 -5.07
N PHE A 91 -4.21 -2.14 -4.37
CA PHE A 91 -5.64 -2.15 -4.13
C PHE A 91 -6.43 -2.10 -5.45
N ASP A 92 -6.06 -1.19 -6.36
CA ASP A 92 -6.72 -1.02 -7.66
C ASP A 92 -6.58 -2.26 -8.56
N GLU A 93 -5.43 -2.94 -8.56
CA GLU A 93 -5.23 -4.17 -9.33
C GLU A 93 -5.98 -5.37 -8.75
N LEU A 94 -6.29 -5.35 -7.46
CA LEU A 94 -7.08 -6.38 -6.80
C LEU A 94 -8.58 -6.16 -7.09
N LEU A 95 -9.07 -4.92 -7.01
CA LEU A 95 -10.49 -4.55 -7.14
C LEU A 95 -11.25 -5.25 -8.30
N PRO A 96 -10.78 -5.23 -9.57
CA PRO A 96 -11.46 -5.87 -10.70
C PRO A 96 -11.55 -7.40 -10.59
N LYS A 97 -10.65 -8.05 -9.85
CA LYS A 97 -10.69 -9.51 -9.63
C LYS A 97 -11.67 -9.91 -8.53
N TRP A 98 -12.23 -8.94 -7.82
CA TRP A 98 -13.07 -9.14 -6.65
C TRP A 98 -14.51 -8.64 -6.85
N ASP A 99 -14.86 -8.26 -8.09
CA ASP A 99 -16.25 -8.13 -8.50
C ASP A 99 -16.77 -9.54 -8.85
N PRO A 100 -17.77 -10.08 -8.12
CA PRO A 100 -18.26 -11.45 -8.30
C PRO A 100 -18.96 -11.67 -9.64
#